data_AF-A0A1E5CV96-F1
#
_entry.id   AF-A0A1E5CV96-F1
#
_cell.length_a   1.000
_cell.length_b   1.000
_cell.length_c   1.000
_cell.angle_alpha   90.00
_cell.angle_beta   90.00
_cell.angle_gamma   90.00
#
_symmetry.space_group_name_H-M   'P 1'
#
loop_
_entity.id
_entity.type
_entity.pdbx_description
1 polymer ?
#
loop_
_entity_poly.entity_id
_entity_poly.type
_entity_poly.pdbx_seq_one_letter_code
_entity_poly.pdbx_strand_id
1 'polypeptide(L)'
;MTRVGIYGYECTKIYDFYGCRIVPLYSQFTQVKKLASDQNCYHLTAFLEISDECPYELKSLAFNLEAVLSFIDHKDVIITNQLRSNETYDCLDDDFPKEVQGHFRQNGGGCVVMNDAFSENSREVFIRKSLDVLLSETTPVNTAFRGAFFRCIEVFRGRGSFIDVSYYLLFSGLESFCRAILDDYKSKNCATPITRVLVGYGFDVKQENLDSHYKSVMTYVHLRNALFHNGQLEKTTKNGDTFKLTDYFSPLCRLLPLVLIKFIEFDDGYLNWNCWLDRQPFKGRK
;
A
#
# COMPACT_ATOMS: atom_id res chain seq x y z
N MET A 1 -26.55 12.74 -4.53
CA MET A 1 -25.43 12.63 -3.56
C MET A 1 -25.57 11.39 -2.68
N THR A 2 -24.58 10.52 -2.72
CA THR A 2 -24.47 9.28 -1.91
C THR A 2 -23.46 9.49 -0.79
N ARG A 3 -23.71 8.96 0.41
CA ARG A 3 -22.82 9.06 1.57
C ARG A 3 -22.55 7.68 2.15
N VAL A 4 -21.29 7.28 2.34
CA VAL A 4 -20.90 5.93 2.79
C VAL A 4 -19.88 6.03 3.92
N GLY A 5 -19.99 5.21 4.96
CA GLY A 5 -19.05 5.21 6.07
C GLY A 5 -17.66 4.68 5.69
N ILE A 6 -16.62 5.32 6.22
CA ILE A 6 -15.23 4.87 6.17
C ILE A 6 -14.81 4.47 7.58
N TYR A 7 -14.35 3.24 7.72
CA TYR A 7 -14.03 2.64 9.00
C TYR A 7 -12.54 2.31 9.09
N GLY A 8 -11.90 2.74 10.18
CA GLY A 8 -10.52 2.38 10.50
C GLY A 8 -9.45 3.19 9.76
N TYR A 9 -9.81 4.26 9.06
CA TYR A 9 -8.86 5.16 8.39
C TYR A 9 -8.53 6.39 9.24
N GLU A 10 -7.27 6.82 9.25
CA GLU A 10 -6.87 8.02 9.97
C GLU A 10 -6.94 9.28 9.09
N CYS A 11 -7.84 10.20 9.43
CA CYS A 11 -7.86 11.54 8.87
C CYS A 11 -8.46 12.56 9.86
N THR A 12 -7.97 13.79 9.79
CA THR A 12 -8.44 14.95 10.54
C THR A 12 -8.89 16.10 9.64
N LYS A 13 -8.59 16.02 8.33
CA LYS A 13 -8.93 17.03 7.33
C LYS A 13 -9.86 16.47 6.25
N ILE A 14 -10.57 17.39 5.61
CA ILE A 14 -11.37 17.09 4.43
C ILE A 14 -10.44 16.85 3.24
N TYR A 15 -10.76 15.87 2.41
CA TYR A 15 -10.10 15.64 1.13
C TYR A 15 -11.11 15.72 0.00
N ASP A 16 -10.82 16.49 -1.04
CA ASP A 16 -11.69 16.64 -2.21
C ASP A 16 -11.03 16.04 -3.47
N PHE A 17 -11.74 15.20 -4.21
CA PHE A 17 -11.24 14.58 -5.44
C PHE A 17 -12.37 14.02 -6.33
N TYR A 18 -12.34 14.30 -7.63
CA TYR A 18 -13.25 13.70 -8.63
C TYR A 18 -14.75 13.71 -8.27
N GLY A 19 -15.28 14.82 -7.74
CA GLY A 19 -16.67 14.89 -7.28
C GLY A 19 -16.95 14.07 -6.02
N CYS A 20 -15.90 13.62 -5.33
CA CYS A 20 -15.96 12.93 -4.05
C CYS A 20 -15.32 13.77 -2.97
N ARG A 21 -15.77 13.55 -1.72
CA ARG A 21 -15.21 14.19 -0.54
C ARG A 21 -15.10 13.19 0.59
N ILE A 22 -13.93 13.14 1.24
CA ILE A 22 -13.78 12.44 2.53
C ILE A 22 -13.98 13.47 3.64
N VAL A 23 -14.95 13.24 4.51
CA VAL A 23 -15.30 14.11 5.64
C VAL A 23 -14.95 13.40 6.95
N PRO A 24 -13.93 13.85 7.70
CA PRO A 24 -13.57 13.25 8.98
C PRO A 24 -14.63 13.53 10.05
N LEU A 25 -14.88 12.56 10.93
CA LEU A 25 -15.75 12.75 12.11
C LEU A 25 -15.03 13.36 13.31
N TYR A 26 -13.70 13.29 13.31
CA TYR A 26 -12.88 13.73 14.43
C TYR A 26 -11.79 14.68 13.94
N SER A 27 -11.61 15.81 14.61
CA SER A 27 -10.56 16.79 14.31
C SER A 27 -9.28 16.56 15.13
N GLN A 28 -9.36 15.81 16.23
CA GLN A 28 -8.22 15.56 17.11
C GLN A 28 -7.41 14.35 16.67
N PHE A 29 -6.18 14.58 16.23
CA PHE A 29 -5.25 13.53 15.76
C PHE A 29 -5.11 12.34 16.72
N THR A 30 -4.93 12.59 18.02
CA THR A 30 -4.73 11.51 19.01
C THR A 30 -5.96 10.63 19.16
N GLN A 31 -7.16 11.20 19.02
CA GLN A 31 -8.42 10.45 19.08
C GLN A 31 -8.60 9.59 17.84
N VAL A 32 -8.49 10.17 16.64
CA VAL A 32 -8.66 9.41 15.39
C VAL A 32 -7.59 8.34 15.24
N LYS A 33 -6.33 8.61 15.62
CA LYS A 33 -5.26 7.61 15.58
C LYS A 33 -5.57 6.41 16.47
N LYS A 34 -6.16 6.62 17.64
CA LYS A 34 -6.57 5.53 18.54
C LYS A 34 -7.66 4.68 17.90
N LEU A 35 -8.72 5.32 17.38
CA LEU A 35 -9.85 4.64 16.73
C LEU A 35 -9.43 3.91 15.45
N ALA A 36 -8.71 4.59 14.56
CA ALA A 36 -8.20 4.01 13.32
C ALA A 36 -7.21 2.87 13.56
N SER A 37 -6.52 2.86 14.71
CA SER A 37 -5.53 1.82 15.05
C SER A 37 -6.08 0.68 15.90
N ASP A 38 -7.37 0.67 16.25
CA ASP A 38 -7.95 -0.44 17.00
C ASP A 38 -7.81 -1.74 16.18
N GLN A 39 -7.23 -2.76 16.80
CA GLN A 39 -6.96 -4.02 16.10
C GLN A 39 -8.16 -4.96 16.14
N ASN A 40 -9.14 -4.73 17.02
CA ASN A 40 -10.23 -5.67 17.25
C ASN A 40 -11.51 -5.29 16.51
N CYS A 41 -11.65 -4.03 16.11
CA CYS A 41 -12.77 -3.56 15.33
C CYS A 41 -12.38 -2.40 14.39
N TYR A 42 -13.31 -2.03 13.51
CA TYR A 42 -13.18 -0.91 12.61
C TYR A 42 -14.14 0.19 13.09
N HIS A 43 -13.61 1.23 13.71
CA HIS A 43 -14.39 2.40 14.12
C HIS A 43 -14.75 3.27 12.91
N LEU A 44 -15.97 3.79 12.86
CA LEU A 44 -16.36 4.82 11.90
C LEU A 44 -15.55 6.08 12.17
N THR A 45 -14.70 6.48 11.22
CA THR A 45 -13.79 7.63 11.38
C THR A 45 -14.06 8.75 10.39
N ALA A 46 -14.70 8.44 9.26
CA ALA A 46 -15.04 9.42 8.25
C ALA A 46 -16.24 8.98 7.41
N PHE A 47 -16.76 9.88 6.59
CA PHE A 47 -17.72 9.58 5.52
C PHE A 47 -17.12 9.91 4.15
N LEU A 48 -17.42 9.08 3.16
CA LEU A 48 -17.24 9.37 1.76
C LEU A 48 -18.53 9.96 1.20
N GLU A 49 -18.50 11.22 0.78
CA GLU A 49 -19.52 11.85 -0.04
C GLU A 49 -19.20 11.65 -1.52
N ILE A 50 -20.21 11.30 -2.32
CA ILE A 50 -20.10 11.15 -3.77
C ILE A 50 -21.19 12.00 -4.39
N SER A 51 -20.78 13.03 -5.13
CA SER A 51 -21.69 13.89 -5.89
C SER A 51 -22.20 13.16 -7.13
N ASP A 52 -23.28 13.70 -7.70
CA ASP A 52 -23.85 13.16 -8.94
C ASP A 52 -22.96 13.48 -10.17
N GLU A 53 -21.93 14.32 -9.98
CA GLU A 53 -20.91 14.64 -10.98
C GLU A 53 -19.71 13.68 -10.96
N CYS A 54 -19.65 12.77 -9.98
CA CYS A 54 -18.58 11.76 -9.91
C CYS A 54 -18.63 10.85 -11.15
N PRO A 55 -17.53 10.73 -11.92
CA PRO A 55 -17.53 9.95 -13.15
C PRO A 55 -17.44 8.43 -12.92
N TYR A 56 -17.29 7.99 -11.66
CA TYR A 56 -17.01 6.60 -11.31
C TYR A 56 -18.21 5.92 -10.66
N GLU A 57 -18.44 4.65 -11.01
CA GLU A 57 -19.42 3.82 -10.34
C GLU A 57 -19.02 3.60 -8.87
N LEU A 58 -19.99 3.75 -7.95
CA LEU A 58 -19.82 3.60 -6.50
C LEU A 58 -19.02 2.35 -6.11
N LYS A 59 -19.37 1.18 -6.66
CA LYS A 59 -18.74 -0.08 -6.27
C LYS A 59 -17.26 -0.11 -6.65
N SER A 60 -16.93 0.34 -7.86
CA SER A 60 -15.55 0.39 -8.35
C SER A 60 -14.73 1.43 -7.58
N LEU A 61 -15.30 2.62 -7.36
CA LEU A 61 -14.67 3.68 -6.57
C LEU A 61 -14.39 3.23 -5.14
N ALA A 62 -15.40 2.68 -4.45
CA ALA A 62 -15.26 2.25 -3.06
C ALA A 62 -14.20 1.16 -2.92
N PHE A 63 -14.19 0.16 -3.81
CA PHE A 63 -13.19 -0.91 -3.80
C PHE A 63 -11.76 -0.38 -3.98
N ASN A 64 -11.53 0.50 -4.96
CA ASN A 64 -10.20 1.05 -5.20
C ASN A 64 -9.79 2.06 -4.12
N LEU A 65 -10.71 2.89 -3.64
CA LEU A 65 -10.42 3.83 -2.56
C LEU A 65 -10.09 3.11 -1.27
N GLU A 66 -10.85 2.07 -0.90
CA GLU A 66 -10.55 1.24 0.26
C GLU A 66 -9.12 0.68 0.23
N ALA A 67 -8.69 0.20 -0.95
CA ALA A 67 -7.33 -0.26 -1.18
C ALA A 67 -6.29 0.87 -1.00
N VAL A 68 -6.56 2.06 -1.55
CA VAL A 68 -5.68 3.23 -1.41
C VAL A 68 -5.54 3.70 0.03
N LEU A 69 -6.65 3.81 0.75
CA LEU A 69 -6.64 4.19 2.17
C LEU A 69 -5.90 3.14 3.01
N SER A 70 -6.11 1.85 2.70
CA SER A 70 -5.39 0.77 3.36
C SER A 70 -3.89 0.80 3.09
N PHE A 71 -3.49 1.14 1.86
CA PHE A 71 -2.09 1.31 1.48
C PHE A 71 -1.44 2.49 2.21
N ILE A 72 -2.12 3.63 2.35
CA ILE A 72 -1.60 4.82 3.05
C ILE A 72 -1.24 4.49 4.50
N ASP A 73 -2.12 3.81 5.22
CA ASP A 73 -1.93 3.51 6.64
C ASP A 73 -1.23 2.15 6.90
N HIS A 74 -1.00 1.35 5.85
CA HIS A 74 -0.60 -0.07 5.94
C HIS A 74 -1.45 -0.85 6.96
N LYS A 75 -2.75 -0.61 6.93
CA LYS A 75 -3.76 -1.25 7.77
C LYS A 75 -5.03 -1.38 6.99
N ASP A 76 -5.82 -2.40 7.33
CA ASP A 76 -7.08 -2.61 6.63
C ASP A 76 -8.09 -1.50 6.95
N VAL A 77 -8.64 -0.87 5.91
CA VAL A 77 -9.74 0.10 5.95
C VAL A 77 -10.95 -0.54 5.29
N ILE A 78 -12.17 -0.18 5.75
CA ILE A 78 -13.42 -0.65 5.14
C ILE A 78 -14.25 0.56 4.71
N ILE A 79 -14.83 0.50 3.51
CA ILE A 79 -15.83 1.48 3.04
C ILE A 79 -17.17 0.77 2.86
N THR A 80 -18.13 1.08 3.72
CA THR A 80 -19.43 0.39 3.74
C THR A 80 -20.49 1.19 4.50
N ASN A 81 -21.72 0.68 4.59
CA ASN A 81 -22.87 1.29 5.26
C ASN A 81 -23.21 2.68 4.70
N GLN A 82 -24.14 2.68 3.75
CA GLN A 82 -24.66 3.91 3.16
C GLN A 82 -25.56 4.64 4.16
N LEU A 83 -25.35 5.94 4.29
CA LEU A 83 -26.16 6.83 5.12
C LEU A 83 -27.59 6.93 4.55
N ARG A 84 -28.59 6.78 5.40
CA ARG A 84 -30.01 6.91 5.05
C ARG A 84 -30.38 8.38 4.83
N SER A 85 -31.52 8.61 4.19
CA SER A 85 -31.96 9.97 3.84
C SER A 85 -32.27 10.84 5.07
N ASN A 86 -32.69 10.24 6.19
CA ASN A 86 -32.99 10.90 7.46
C ASN A 86 -31.74 11.19 8.32
N GLU A 87 -30.59 10.60 7.99
CA GLU A 87 -29.39 10.65 8.81
C GLU A 87 -28.43 11.78 8.38
N THR A 88 -27.67 12.27 9.36
CA THR A 88 -26.61 13.27 9.21
C THR A 88 -25.36 12.84 9.99
N TYR A 89 -24.23 13.51 9.79
CA TYR A 89 -22.98 13.14 10.48
C TYR A 89 -23.06 13.25 12.00
N ASP A 90 -23.86 14.22 12.49
CA ASP A 90 -24.04 14.47 13.92
C ASP A 90 -25.24 13.71 14.51
N CYS A 91 -26.12 13.17 13.67
CA CYS A 91 -27.34 12.48 14.07
C CYS A 91 -27.55 11.25 13.19
N LEU A 92 -26.97 10.14 13.66
CA LEU A 92 -27.13 8.80 13.10
C LEU A 92 -28.22 8.06 13.86
N ASP A 93 -28.96 7.18 13.19
CA ASP A 93 -29.93 6.32 13.86
C ASP A 93 -29.21 5.39 14.85
N ASP A 94 -29.92 4.93 15.88
CA ASP A 94 -29.34 4.06 16.92
C ASP A 94 -28.78 2.74 16.36
N ASP A 95 -29.29 2.28 15.21
CA ASP A 95 -28.86 1.07 14.53
C ASP A 95 -27.79 1.29 13.46
N PHE A 96 -27.35 2.55 13.22
CA PHE A 96 -26.23 2.80 12.33
C PHE A 96 -24.93 2.28 12.96
N PRO A 97 -24.18 1.40 12.28
CA PRO A 97 -22.97 0.81 12.85
C PRO A 97 -21.88 1.87 13.00
N LYS A 98 -21.59 2.28 14.24
CA LYS A 98 -20.42 3.11 14.57
C LYS A 98 -19.13 2.30 14.64
N GLU A 99 -19.27 0.99 14.75
CA GLU A 99 -18.19 0.01 14.71
C GLU A 99 -18.60 -1.14 13.81
N VAL A 100 -17.69 -1.58 12.95
CA VAL A 100 -17.81 -2.83 12.23
C VAL A 100 -16.93 -3.85 12.93
N GLN A 101 -17.56 -4.93 13.40
CA GLN A 101 -16.84 -6.07 13.94
C GLN A 101 -16.14 -6.79 12.79
N GLY A 102 -14.88 -7.15 13.02
CA GLY A 102 -14.10 -7.88 12.04
C GLY A 102 -13.02 -8.70 12.71
N HIS A 103 -12.09 -9.20 11.90
CA HIS A 103 -10.97 -9.95 12.43
C HIS A 103 -9.86 -9.02 12.93
N PHE A 104 -8.88 -9.61 13.61
CA PHE A 104 -7.70 -8.90 14.07
C PHE A 104 -7.00 -8.15 12.91
N ARG A 105 -6.90 -6.83 13.02
CA ARG A 105 -6.28 -5.94 12.03
C ARG A 105 -4.77 -5.89 12.24
N GLN A 106 -4.02 -6.54 11.37
CA GLN A 106 -2.56 -6.48 11.42
C GLN A 106 -2.07 -5.08 11.04
N ASN A 107 -0.95 -4.68 11.64
CA ASN A 107 -0.24 -3.45 11.28
C ASN A 107 0.91 -3.81 10.34
N GLY A 108 0.83 -3.38 9.08
CA GLY A 108 1.83 -3.61 8.04
C GLY A 108 3.12 -2.79 8.18
N GLY A 109 3.36 -2.17 9.33
CA GLY A 109 4.62 -1.46 9.63
C GLY A 109 4.51 0.06 9.70
N GLY A 110 3.29 0.60 9.88
CA GLY A 110 3.03 2.04 9.98
C GLY A 110 2.73 2.71 8.64
N CYS A 111 2.37 3.99 8.68
CA CYS A 111 1.92 4.72 7.50
C CYS A 111 3.03 4.95 6.46
N VAL A 112 2.66 4.82 5.19
CA VAL A 112 3.51 5.06 4.03
C VAL A 112 3.45 6.54 3.62
N VAL A 113 2.29 7.18 3.79
CA VAL A 113 2.11 8.62 3.57
C VAL A 113 1.83 9.29 4.90
N MET A 114 2.54 10.40 5.15
CA MET A 114 2.47 11.14 6.41
C MET A 114 1.02 11.56 6.73
N ASN A 115 0.69 11.64 8.02
CA ASN A 115 -0.63 12.05 8.49
C ASN A 115 -0.95 13.50 8.09
N ASP A 116 -2.23 13.78 7.85
CA ASP A 116 -2.71 15.11 7.45
C ASP A 116 -2.56 16.19 8.54
N ALA A 117 -2.42 15.75 9.79
CA ALA A 117 -2.00 16.58 10.91
C ALA A 117 -0.57 17.12 10.77
N PHE A 118 0.30 16.45 10.00
CA PHE A 118 1.70 16.83 9.80
C PHE A 118 2.05 17.19 8.35
N SER A 119 1.29 16.73 7.37
CA SER A 119 1.39 17.13 5.96
C SER A 119 -0.01 17.29 5.34
N GLU A 120 -0.42 18.55 5.16
CA GLU A 120 -1.81 18.91 4.90
C GLU A 120 -2.43 18.26 3.65
N ASN A 121 -1.70 18.24 2.52
CA ASN A 121 -2.26 17.79 1.24
C ASN A 121 -1.69 16.45 0.75
N SER A 122 -0.74 15.84 1.47
CA SER A 122 -0.05 14.63 1.00
C SER A 122 -1.01 13.48 0.72
N ARG A 123 -1.94 13.20 1.64
CA ARG A 123 -2.89 12.08 1.51
C ARG A 123 -3.88 12.32 0.37
N GLU A 124 -4.42 13.53 0.24
CA GLU A 124 -5.32 13.87 -0.88
C GLU A 124 -4.62 13.71 -2.24
N VAL A 125 -3.41 14.25 -2.38
CA VAL A 125 -2.63 14.17 -3.63
C VAL A 125 -2.29 12.71 -3.95
N PHE A 126 -1.91 11.92 -2.93
CA PHE A 126 -1.65 10.49 -3.11
C PHE A 126 -2.91 9.74 -3.53
N ILE A 127 -4.06 10.02 -2.91
CA ILE A 127 -5.34 9.39 -3.23
C ILE A 127 -5.68 9.64 -4.70
N ARG A 128 -5.60 10.89 -5.15
CA ARG A 128 -5.89 11.26 -6.54
C ARG A 128 -4.99 10.52 -7.52
N LYS A 129 -3.67 10.62 -7.35
CA LYS A 129 -2.69 9.96 -8.23
C LYS A 129 -2.83 8.44 -8.27
N SER A 130 -3.16 7.82 -7.13
CA SER A 130 -3.39 6.38 -7.06
C SER A 130 -4.66 6.00 -7.83
N LEU A 131 -5.76 6.73 -7.62
CA LEU A 131 -7.02 6.49 -8.31
C LEU A 131 -6.91 6.73 -9.81
N ASP A 132 -6.13 7.73 -10.26
CA ASP A 132 -5.86 7.97 -11.68
C ASP A 132 -5.36 6.70 -12.38
N VAL A 133 -4.45 5.95 -11.74
CA VAL A 133 -3.94 4.70 -12.30
C VAL A 133 -4.90 3.53 -12.07
N LEU A 134 -5.47 3.40 -10.87
CA LEU A 134 -6.34 2.28 -10.53
C LEU A 134 -7.63 2.25 -11.37
N LEU A 135 -8.18 3.43 -11.69
CA LEU A 135 -9.41 3.60 -12.46
C LEU A 135 -9.18 3.91 -13.95
N SER A 136 -7.92 4.02 -14.40
CA SER A 136 -7.61 4.24 -15.82
C SER A 136 -8.05 3.09 -16.72
N GLU A 137 -7.91 3.29 -18.03
CA GLU A 137 -7.95 2.20 -19.00
C GLU A 137 -6.94 1.09 -18.72
N THR A 138 -7.24 -0.10 -19.24
CA THR A 138 -6.42 -1.30 -19.09
C THR A 138 -5.25 -1.26 -20.07
N THR A 139 -4.06 -0.95 -19.56
CA THR A 139 -2.79 -1.17 -20.26
C THR A 139 -2.01 -2.30 -19.57
N PRO A 140 -1.00 -2.92 -20.22
CA PRO A 140 -0.17 -3.93 -19.57
C PRO A 140 0.48 -3.42 -18.27
N VAL A 141 0.99 -2.18 -18.29
CA VAL A 141 1.63 -1.54 -17.13
C VAL A 141 0.63 -1.26 -16.02
N ASN A 142 -0.54 -0.69 -16.34
CA ASN A 142 -1.54 -0.37 -15.31
C ASN A 142 -2.16 -1.65 -14.72
N THR A 143 -2.29 -2.70 -15.51
CA THR A 143 -2.72 -4.03 -15.04
C THR A 143 -1.69 -4.62 -14.06
N ALA A 144 -0.40 -4.53 -14.40
CA ALA A 144 0.67 -5.01 -13.54
C ALA A 144 0.80 -4.15 -12.26
N PHE A 145 0.62 -2.83 -12.37
CA PHE A 145 0.54 -1.92 -11.21
C PHE A 145 -0.58 -2.33 -10.27
N ARG A 146 -1.82 -2.48 -10.77
CA ARG A 146 -2.96 -2.95 -9.96
C ARG A 146 -2.63 -4.26 -9.26
N GLY A 147 -2.11 -5.24 -10.02
CA GLY A 147 -1.70 -6.52 -9.46
C GLY A 147 -0.68 -6.39 -8.33
N ALA A 148 0.35 -5.57 -8.50
CA ALA A 148 1.36 -5.33 -7.47
C ALA A 148 0.80 -4.56 -6.26
N PHE A 149 -0.04 -3.55 -6.49
CA PHE A 149 -0.68 -2.72 -5.47
C PHE A 149 -1.57 -3.54 -4.55
N PHE A 150 -2.49 -4.35 -5.11
CA PHE A 150 -3.34 -5.23 -4.32
C PHE A 150 -2.54 -6.33 -3.61
N ARG A 151 -1.49 -6.88 -4.22
CA ARG A 151 -0.60 -7.84 -3.55
C ARG A 151 0.11 -7.24 -2.32
N CYS A 152 0.52 -5.97 -2.36
CA CYS A 152 1.05 -5.28 -1.17
C CYS A 152 0.03 -5.25 -0.03
N ILE A 153 -1.23 -4.97 -0.37
CA ILE A 153 -2.31 -4.85 0.62
C ILE A 153 -2.65 -6.20 1.25
N GLU A 154 -2.74 -7.26 0.42
CA GLU A 154 -3.04 -8.61 0.90
C GLU A 154 -2.02 -9.13 1.94
N VAL A 155 -0.76 -8.68 1.87
CA VAL A 155 0.29 -9.08 2.82
C VAL A 155 -0.03 -8.70 4.26
N PHE A 156 -0.68 -7.55 4.49
CA PHE A 156 -1.08 -7.11 5.83
C PHE A 156 -2.58 -7.27 6.11
N ARG A 157 -3.42 -7.52 5.09
CA ARG A 157 -4.82 -7.95 5.30
C ARG A 157 -4.94 -9.43 5.68
N GLY A 158 -3.95 -10.24 5.30
CA GLY A 158 -3.94 -11.68 5.58
C GLY A 158 -4.08 -12.02 7.07
N ARG A 159 -4.95 -12.99 7.37
CA ARG A 159 -5.25 -13.44 8.75
C ARG A 159 -4.07 -14.10 9.47
N GLY A 160 -3.03 -14.51 8.74
CA GLY A 160 -1.83 -15.15 9.27
C GLY A 160 -0.59 -14.72 8.49
N SER A 161 0.53 -14.53 9.20
CA SER A 161 1.81 -14.18 8.58
C SER A 161 2.48 -15.45 8.03
N PHE A 162 2.07 -15.85 6.83
CA PHE A 162 2.76 -16.90 6.07
C PHE A 162 3.85 -16.24 5.25
N ILE A 163 5.05 -16.19 5.82
CA ILE A 163 6.15 -15.39 5.27
C ILE A 163 6.53 -15.82 3.84
N ASP A 164 6.39 -17.10 3.52
CA ASP A 164 6.54 -17.65 2.17
C ASP A 164 5.50 -17.08 1.20
N VAL A 165 4.23 -17.10 1.56
CA VAL A 165 3.13 -16.53 0.75
C VAL A 165 3.31 -15.02 0.60
N SER A 166 3.58 -14.31 1.70
CA SER A 166 3.78 -12.86 1.66
C SER A 166 4.98 -12.48 0.79
N TYR A 167 6.09 -13.21 0.91
CA TYR A 167 7.26 -12.99 0.05
C TYR A 167 6.96 -13.32 -1.42
N TYR A 168 6.20 -14.39 -1.69
CA TYR A 168 5.73 -14.72 -3.04
C TYR A 168 4.93 -13.55 -3.64
N LEU A 169 3.95 -13.02 -2.90
CA LEU A 169 3.06 -11.96 -3.37
C LEU A 169 3.85 -10.69 -3.71
N LEU A 170 4.73 -10.26 -2.80
CA LEU A 170 5.56 -9.07 -3.02
C LEU A 170 6.54 -9.26 -4.17
N PHE A 171 7.28 -10.37 -4.18
CA PHE A 171 8.30 -10.59 -5.21
C PHE A 171 7.66 -10.74 -6.60
N SER A 172 6.59 -11.53 -6.72
CA SER A 172 5.88 -11.70 -7.99
C SER A 172 5.19 -10.41 -8.45
N GLY A 173 4.66 -9.61 -7.52
CA GLY A 173 4.17 -8.25 -7.77
C GLY A 173 5.26 -7.37 -8.39
N LEU A 174 6.41 -7.28 -7.72
CA LEU A 174 7.55 -6.50 -8.20
C LEU A 174 8.06 -6.98 -9.56
N GLU A 175 8.24 -8.29 -9.75
CA GLU A 175 8.72 -8.86 -11.01
C GLU A 175 7.76 -8.54 -12.16
N SER A 176 6.46 -8.88 -12.02
CA SER A 176 5.47 -8.63 -13.07
C SER A 176 5.39 -7.15 -13.43
N PHE A 177 5.45 -6.29 -12.42
CA PHE A 177 5.39 -4.84 -12.62
C PHE A 177 6.62 -4.30 -13.35
N CYS A 178 7.83 -4.66 -12.93
CA CYS A 178 9.06 -4.22 -13.59
C CYS A 178 9.17 -4.74 -15.03
N ARG A 179 8.71 -5.97 -15.29
CA ARG A 179 8.65 -6.50 -16.66
C ARG A 179 7.69 -5.72 -17.53
N ALA A 180 6.51 -5.36 -17.01
CA ALA A 180 5.54 -4.57 -17.76
C ALA A 180 6.06 -3.17 -18.10
N ILE A 181 6.74 -2.48 -17.16
CA ILE A 181 7.35 -1.17 -17.39
C ILE A 181 8.36 -1.22 -18.57
N LEU A 182 9.15 -2.30 -18.64
CA LEU A 182 10.21 -2.44 -19.65
C LEU A 182 9.79 -3.19 -20.91
N ASP A 183 8.54 -3.66 -20.99
CA ASP A 183 8.08 -4.65 -21.98
C ASP A 183 9.03 -5.86 -22.12
N ASP A 184 9.58 -6.33 -20.98
CA ASP A 184 10.59 -7.39 -20.94
C ASP A 184 10.05 -8.70 -20.35
N TYR A 185 9.41 -9.49 -21.21
CA TYR A 185 8.91 -10.82 -20.88
C TYR A 185 9.83 -11.97 -21.31
N LYS A 186 10.96 -11.65 -21.96
CA LYS A 186 11.86 -12.66 -22.55
C LYS A 186 13.14 -12.86 -21.74
N SER A 187 13.53 -11.90 -20.90
CA SER A 187 14.69 -12.05 -20.02
C SER A 187 14.54 -13.25 -19.09
N LYS A 188 15.47 -14.22 -19.23
CA LYS A 188 15.53 -15.44 -18.41
C LYS A 188 15.86 -15.13 -16.94
N ASN A 189 16.66 -14.10 -16.70
CA ASN A 189 16.98 -13.66 -15.34
C ASN A 189 16.01 -12.57 -14.91
N CYS A 190 15.15 -12.85 -13.92
CA CYS A 190 14.20 -11.87 -13.40
C CYS A 190 14.88 -10.70 -12.65
N ALA A 191 16.13 -10.84 -12.21
CA ALA A 191 16.85 -9.73 -11.59
C ALA A 191 17.11 -8.59 -12.57
N THR A 192 17.24 -8.87 -13.86
CA THR A 192 17.56 -7.88 -14.89
C THR A 192 16.48 -6.80 -15.04
N PRO A 193 15.20 -7.13 -15.33
CA PRO A 193 14.16 -6.11 -15.42
C PRO A 193 13.93 -5.39 -14.09
N ILE A 194 14.00 -6.11 -12.96
CA ILE A 194 13.85 -5.50 -11.62
C ILE A 194 14.95 -4.45 -11.38
N THR A 195 16.22 -4.81 -11.58
CA THR A 195 17.35 -3.90 -11.35
C THR A 195 17.24 -2.65 -12.23
N ARG A 196 16.91 -2.83 -13.51
CA ARG A 196 16.80 -1.71 -14.46
C ARG A 196 15.73 -0.68 -14.03
N VAL A 197 14.56 -1.14 -13.60
CA VAL A 197 13.49 -0.25 -13.11
C VAL A 197 13.89 0.42 -11.80
N LEU A 198 14.42 -0.34 -10.83
CA LEU A 198 14.81 0.21 -9.53
C LEU A 198 15.90 1.28 -9.67
N VAL A 199 16.93 1.03 -10.48
CA VAL A 199 17.97 2.04 -10.78
C VAL A 199 17.37 3.23 -11.52
N GLY A 200 16.44 3.02 -12.47
CA GLY A 200 15.73 4.08 -13.17
C GLY A 200 14.92 4.99 -12.24
N TYR A 201 14.39 4.45 -11.14
CA TYR A 201 13.71 5.22 -10.08
C TYR A 201 14.65 5.80 -9.02
N GLY A 202 15.96 5.61 -9.18
CA GLY A 202 17.00 6.17 -8.30
C GLY A 202 17.26 5.37 -7.03
N PHE A 203 16.80 4.11 -6.94
CA PHE A 203 17.17 3.23 -5.82
C PHE A 203 18.62 2.75 -5.97
N ASP A 204 19.38 2.82 -4.87
CA ASP A 204 20.76 2.31 -4.80
C ASP A 204 20.77 0.79 -4.67
N VAL A 205 20.62 0.11 -5.80
CA VAL A 205 20.66 -1.34 -5.94
C VAL A 205 21.55 -1.75 -7.11
N LYS A 206 22.04 -2.99 -7.09
CA LYS A 206 22.73 -3.61 -8.22
C LYS A 206 22.11 -4.97 -8.49
N GLN A 207 22.29 -5.48 -9.72
CA GLN A 207 21.85 -6.83 -10.05
C GLN A 207 22.53 -7.83 -9.10
N GLU A 208 23.85 -7.74 -8.98
CA GLU A 208 24.65 -8.47 -8.01
C GLU A 208 25.52 -7.49 -7.22
N ASN A 209 25.51 -7.61 -5.89
CA ASN A 209 26.29 -6.77 -4.99
C ASN A 209 26.91 -7.64 -3.89
N LEU A 210 28.22 -7.86 -3.97
CA LEU A 210 28.97 -8.66 -3.02
C LEU A 210 29.25 -7.90 -1.71
N ASP A 211 29.33 -6.57 -1.76
CA ASP A 211 29.59 -5.73 -0.58
C ASP A 211 28.34 -5.55 0.29
N SER A 212 27.15 -5.66 -0.32
CA SER A 212 25.87 -5.46 0.36
C SER A 212 24.77 -6.29 -0.28
N HIS A 213 24.54 -7.50 0.24
CA HIS A 213 23.52 -8.42 -0.25
C HIS A 213 22.08 -7.87 -0.17
N TYR A 214 21.78 -6.97 0.77
CA TYR A 214 20.47 -6.29 0.82
C TYR A 214 20.20 -5.41 -0.41
N LYS A 215 21.25 -4.93 -1.07
CA LYS A 215 21.21 -4.13 -2.31
C LYS A 215 21.42 -4.97 -3.56
N SER A 216 21.52 -6.30 -3.41
CA SER A 216 21.68 -7.26 -4.50
C SER A 216 20.32 -7.83 -4.88
N VAL A 217 19.80 -7.46 -6.05
CA VAL A 217 18.51 -7.99 -6.53
C VAL A 217 18.57 -9.52 -6.68
N MET A 218 19.72 -10.06 -7.11
CA MET A 218 19.95 -11.50 -7.22
C MET A 218 19.74 -12.25 -5.90
N THR A 219 20.03 -11.64 -4.74
CA THR A 219 19.78 -12.28 -3.44
C THR A 219 18.29 -12.58 -3.24
N TYR A 220 17.41 -11.62 -3.59
CA TYR A 220 15.96 -11.82 -3.54
C TYR A 220 15.49 -12.88 -4.56
N VAL A 221 16.10 -12.92 -5.75
CA VAL A 221 15.83 -13.95 -6.77
C VAL A 221 16.21 -15.34 -6.26
N HIS A 222 17.36 -15.48 -5.61
CA HIS A 222 17.84 -16.74 -5.07
C HIS A 222 16.89 -17.29 -4.00
N LEU A 223 16.43 -16.42 -3.09
CA LEU A 223 15.42 -16.78 -2.09
C LEU A 223 14.09 -17.17 -2.74
N ARG A 224 13.63 -16.40 -3.74
CA ARG A 224 12.42 -16.73 -4.50
C ARG A 224 12.51 -18.11 -5.15
N ASN A 225 13.64 -18.42 -5.80
CA ASN A 225 13.82 -19.71 -6.47
C ASN A 225 13.93 -20.86 -5.46
N ALA A 226 14.60 -20.66 -4.33
CA ALA A 226 14.67 -21.65 -3.25
C ALA A 226 13.28 -21.95 -2.69
N LEU A 227 12.48 -20.91 -2.45
CA LEU A 227 11.12 -21.07 -1.98
C LEU A 227 10.24 -21.79 -3.01
N PHE A 228 10.24 -21.34 -4.27
CA PHE A 228 9.24 -21.80 -5.25
C PHE A 228 9.55 -23.17 -5.83
N HIS A 229 10.83 -23.52 -5.95
CA HIS A 229 11.23 -24.78 -6.58
C HIS A 229 11.56 -25.86 -5.55
N ASN A 230 11.96 -25.47 -4.33
CA ASN A 230 12.44 -26.42 -3.32
C ASN A 230 11.65 -26.36 -2.00
N GLY A 231 10.71 -25.42 -1.84
CA GLY A 231 10.01 -25.22 -0.56
C GLY A 231 10.93 -24.75 0.57
N GLN A 232 12.06 -24.13 0.24
CA GLN A 232 13.09 -23.74 1.22
C GLN A 232 12.98 -22.26 1.58
N LEU A 233 13.04 -21.96 2.88
CA LEU A 233 13.05 -20.58 3.40
C LEU A 233 14.45 -19.97 3.46
N GLU A 234 15.47 -20.71 3.01
CA GLU A 234 16.85 -20.27 2.98
C GLU A 234 17.56 -20.74 1.71
N LYS A 235 18.63 -20.04 1.35
CA LYS A 235 19.43 -20.35 0.18
C LYS A 235 20.90 -20.13 0.46
N THR A 236 21.69 -21.19 0.30
CA THR A 236 23.15 -21.10 0.26
C THR A 236 23.63 -20.91 -1.18
N THR A 237 24.44 -19.89 -1.43
CA THR A 237 25.06 -19.61 -2.73
C THR A 237 26.24 -20.54 -2.99
N LYS A 238 26.76 -20.54 -4.22
CA LYS A 238 27.98 -21.29 -4.56
C LYS A 238 29.22 -20.81 -3.79
N ASN A 239 29.20 -19.56 -3.32
CA ASN A 239 30.31 -18.96 -2.57
C ASN A 239 30.24 -19.29 -1.06
N GLY A 240 29.19 -19.99 -0.62
CA GLY A 240 29.00 -20.40 0.77
C GLY A 240 28.10 -19.48 1.59
N ASP A 241 27.68 -18.33 1.06
CA ASP A 241 26.79 -17.40 1.77
C ASP A 241 25.38 -17.97 1.90
N THR A 242 24.83 -17.97 3.11
CA THR A 242 23.46 -18.41 3.39
C THR A 242 22.55 -17.22 3.66
N PHE A 243 21.46 -17.11 2.90
CA PHE A 243 20.43 -16.10 3.06
C PHE A 243 19.14 -16.72 3.60
N LYS A 244 18.47 -16.04 4.53
CA LYS A 244 17.17 -16.45 5.06
C LYS A 244 16.09 -15.50 4.60
N LEU A 245 14.95 -16.05 4.20
CA LEU A 245 13.82 -15.28 3.70
C LEU A 245 13.30 -14.28 4.76
N THR A 246 13.37 -14.62 6.04
CA THR A 246 13.03 -13.73 7.17
C THR A 246 13.78 -12.40 7.17
N ASP A 247 15.05 -12.41 6.75
CA ASP A 247 15.91 -11.24 6.80
C ASP A 247 15.61 -10.29 5.63
N TYR A 248 15.14 -10.85 4.51
CA TYR A 248 14.89 -10.12 3.25
C TYR A 248 13.41 -9.81 3.02
N PHE A 249 12.50 -10.44 3.75
CA PHE A 249 11.07 -10.14 3.70
C PHE A 249 10.78 -8.68 4.11
N SER A 250 11.34 -8.23 5.23
CA SER A 250 11.08 -6.90 5.76
C SER A 250 11.55 -5.78 4.81
N PRO A 251 12.77 -5.84 4.23
CA PRO A 251 13.18 -4.92 3.16
C PRO A 251 12.26 -4.94 1.94
N LEU A 252 11.88 -6.13 1.45
CA LEU A 252 11.01 -6.25 0.27
C LEU A 252 9.62 -5.65 0.50
N CYS A 253 9.07 -5.88 1.70
CA CYS A 253 7.77 -5.34 2.13
C CYS A 253 7.74 -3.81 2.18
N ARG A 254 8.89 -3.16 2.40
CA ARG A 254 9.01 -1.69 2.33
C ARG A 254 9.39 -1.20 0.94
N LEU A 255 10.18 -1.95 0.19
CA LEU A 255 10.67 -1.55 -1.13
C LEU A 255 9.52 -1.47 -2.15
N LEU A 256 8.67 -2.50 -2.25
CA LEU A 256 7.63 -2.53 -3.27
C LEU A 256 6.65 -1.33 -3.14
N PRO A 257 6.13 -0.97 -1.95
CA PRO A 257 5.37 0.27 -1.78
C PRO A 257 6.09 1.51 -2.36
N LEU A 258 7.37 1.72 -2.06
CA LEU A 258 8.13 2.87 -2.59
C LEU A 258 8.22 2.86 -4.13
N VAL A 259 8.37 1.68 -4.72
CA VAL A 259 8.39 1.52 -6.19
C VAL A 259 7.05 1.92 -6.80
N LEU A 260 5.94 1.53 -6.18
CA LEU A 260 4.59 1.90 -6.62
C LEU A 260 4.34 3.41 -6.46
N ILE A 261 4.81 4.02 -5.37
CA ILE A 261 4.73 5.47 -5.14
C ILE A 261 5.52 6.24 -6.22
N LYS A 262 6.73 5.77 -6.56
CA LYS A 262 7.54 6.36 -7.64
C LYS A 262 6.82 6.31 -8.98
N PHE A 263 6.14 5.20 -9.28
CA PHE A 263 5.41 5.04 -10.54
C PHE A 263 4.25 6.03 -10.70
N ILE A 264 3.48 6.29 -9.65
CA ILE A 264 2.40 7.28 -9.69
C ILE A 264 2.92 8.74 -9.58
N GLU A 265 4.24 8.91 -9.61
CA GLU A 265 4.94 10.19 -9.53
C GLU A 265 4.51 11.00 -8.30
N PHE A 266 4.45 10.34 -7.14
CA PHE A 266 4.20 11.00 -5.86
C PHE A 266 5.52 11.25 -5.10
N ASP A 267 5.77 12.51 -4.74
CA ASP A 267 6.81 12.91 -3.79
C ASP A 267 6.33 14.18 -3.08
N ASP A 268 6.07 14.08 -1.78
CA ASP A 268 5.66 15.20 -0.94
C ASP A 268 6.85 15.86 -0.22
N GLY A 269 8.07 15.45 -0.54
CA GLY A 269 9.31 15.88 0.10
C GLY A 269 9.61 15.17 1.42
N TYR A 270 8.61 14.58 2.09
CA TYR A 270 8.76 13.96 3.40
C TYR A 270 9.20 12.49 3.34
N LEU A 271 8.88 11.78 2.26
CA LEU A 271 9.26 10.37 2.11
C LEU A 271 10.78 10.17 2.14
N ASN A 272 11.23 9.23 2.97
CA ASN A 272 12.59 8.71 2.90
C ASN A 272 12.64 7.52 1.93
N TRP A 273 13.21 7.74 0.75
CA TRP A 273 13.37 6.71 -0.27
C TRP A 273 14.29 5.54 0.12
N ASN A 274 15.08 5.68 1.20
CA ASN A 274 15.93 4.63 1.76
C ASN A 274 15.29 3.87 2.94
N CYS A 275 14.03 4.17 3.28
CA CYS A 275 13.34 3.57 4.42
C CYS A 275 13.22 2.04 4.35
N TRP A 276 13.31 1.48 3.15
CA TRP A 276 13.32 0.03 2.95
C TRP A 276 14.55 -0.64 3.61
N LEU A 277 15.66 0.08 3.75
CA LEU A 277 16.87 -0.36 4.44
C LEU A 277 16.96 0.19 5.88
N ASP A 278 16.86 1.52 6.04
CA ASP A 278 17.12 2.19 7.34
C ASP A 278 15.92 2.20 8.30
N ARG A 279 14.75 1.78 7.81
CA ARG A 279 13.49 1.65 8.56
C ARG A 279 12.90 2.98 9.06
N GLN A 280 13.36 4.12 8.56
CA GLN A 280 12.82 5.44 8.88
C GLN A 280 11.91 5.92 7.74
N PRO A 281 10.58 5.88 7.85
CA PRO A 281 9.67 6.15 6.71
C PRO A 281 9.74 7.59 6.21
N PHE A 282 9.99 8.54 7.10
CA PHE A 282 9.98 9.98 6.79
C PHE A 282 11.31 10.64 7.13
N LYS A 283 11.70 11.63 6.34
CA LYS A 283 12.82 12.52 6.64
C LYS A 283 12.47 13.35 7.88
N GLY A 284 13.45 13.57 8.76
CA GLY A 284 13.31 14.54 9.84
C GLY A 284 13.03 15.93 9.26
N ARG A 285 12.15 16.70 9.89
CA ARG A 285 11.97 18.13 9.53
C ARG A 285 13.30 18.84 9.77
N LYS A 286 13.80 19.54 8.74
CA LYS A 286 14.83 20.57 8.94
C LYS A 286 14.19 21.81 9.55
#